data_AF-A0A833A1T9-F1
#
_entry.id   AF-A0A833A1T9-F1
#
_cell.length_a   1.000
_cell.length_b   1.000
_cell.length_c   1.000
_cell.angle_alpha   90.00
_cell.angle_beta   90.00
_cell.angle_gamma   90.00
#
_symmetry.space_group_name_H-M   'P 1'
#
loop_
_entity.id
_entity.type
_entity.pdbx_description
1 polymer ?
#
loop_
_entity_poly.entity_id
_entity_poly.type
_entity_poly.pdbx_seq_one_letter_code
_entity_poly.pdbx_strand_id
1 'polypeptide(L)'
;DEFRHMQGGEKEPEEDNPMLGWHGIRRSIVESDILKCEFKAIKRLHERGLDNVAIMFPFIISVEELRKAKEIAKEVGLPKTVKLGIMVETPAASLTIEEFCKEGIDFVSFGTNDLTQLTLGVDRNNEKLSKIFTPFHPAVLKQMKYVIDICKKYGVETSICGEAGSNPKMAEILVEFGIDSISANIDAIDKIRKAVARKEKQIMLEASRKVLRKE
;
A
#
# COMPACT_ATOMS: atom_id res chain seq x y z
N ASP A 1 -2.30 -17.23 11.22
CA ASP A 1 -1.62 -17.88 12.35
C ASP A 1 -1.09 -16.88 13.38
N GLU A 2 -0.78 -15.64 12.99
CA GLU A 2 -0.26 -14.62 13.92
C GLU A 2 -1.13 -14.38 15.16
N PHE A 3 -2.46 -14.35 15.05
CA PHE A 3 -3.34 -14.06 16.19
C PHE A 3 -3.64 -15.27 17.08
N ARG A 4 -3.73 -16.48 16.50
CA ARG A 4 -4.13 -17.69 17.26
C ARG A 4 -3.07 -18.11 18.28
N HIS A 5 -1.79 -17.90 17.96
CA HIS A 5 -0.68 -18.20 18.88
C HIS A 5 -0.42 -17.12 19.93
N MET A 6 -1.19 -16.03 19.91
CA MET A 6 -1.12 -14.98 20.93
C MET A 6 -2.07 -15.28 22.09
N GLN A 7 -1.76 -14.71 23.26
CA GLN A 7 -2.64 -14.75 24.41
C GLN A 7 -4.01 -14.12 24.07
N GLY A 8 -5.11 -14.86 24.27
CA GLY A 8 -6.46 -14.41 23.88
C GLY A 8 -6.88 -14.82 22.46
N GLY A 9 -5.98 -15.47 21.70
CA GLY A 9 -6.21 -15.97 20.34
C GLY A 9 -6.98 -17.29 20.27
N GLU A 10 -7.42 -17.86 21.39
CA GLU A 10 -8.07 -19.18 21.43
C GLU A 10 -9.44 -19.20 20.73
N LYS A 11 -10.01 -18.02 20.48
CA LYS A 11 -11.27 -17.83 19.73
C LYS A 11 -11.05 -17.60 18.23
N GLU A 12 -9.80 -17.48 17.79
CA GLU A 12 -9.51 -17.30 16.38
C GLU A 12 -9.88 -18.56 15.58
N PRO A 13 -10.48 -18.41 14.38
CA PRO A 13 -10.90 -19.55 13.58
C PRO A 13 -9.72 -20.43 13.18
N GLU A 14 -9.99 -21.71 12.97
CA GLU A 14 -9.05 -22.61 12.30
C GLU A 14 -9.21 -22.47 10.79
N GLU A 15 -8.13 -22.10 10.12
CA GLU A 15 -8.13 -21.90 8.68
C GLU A 15 -6.94 -22.64 8.07
N ASP A 16 -7.18 -23.41 7.00
CA ASP A 16 -6.12 -24.11 6.29
C ASP A 16 -5.08 -23.14 5.69
N ASN A 17 -5.53 -21.93 5.33
CA ASN A 17 -4.70 -20.89 4.71
C ASN A 17 -4.97 -19.53 5.34
N PRO A 18 -4.41 -19.22 6.53
CA PRO A 18 -4.70 -17.98 7.23
C PRO A 18 -4.37 -16.72 6.42
N MET A 19 -3.34 -16.76 5.56
CA MET A 19 -3.02 -15.64 4.65
C MET A 19 -4.17 -15.31 3.68
N LEU A 20 -4.98 -16.28 3.30
CA LEU A 20 -6.13 -16.11 2.41
C LEU A 20 -7.46 -16.04 3.19
N GLY A 21 -7.38 -15.91 4.52
CA GLY A 21 -8.46 -16.14 5.47
C GLY A 21 -9.07 -14.88 6.10
N TRP A 22 -9.49 -15.04 7.37
CA TRP A 22 -10.30 -14.10 8.14
C TRP A 22 -9.48 -12.98 8.79
N HIS A 23 -8.99 -12.04 7.98
CA HIS A 23 -8.17 -10.91 8.46
C HIS A 23 -8.35 -9.62 7.63
N GLY A 24 -7.57 -8.60 7.95
CA GLY A 24 -7.54 -7.32 7.24
C GLY A 24 -8.87 -6.57 7.27
N ILE A 25 -9.18 -5.85 6.18
CA ILE A 25 -10.43 -5.08 6.07
C ILE A 25 -11.67 -5.98 6.14
N ARG A 26 -11.59 -7.22 5.65
CA ARG A 26 -12.71 -8.18 5.58
C ARG A 26 -13.28 -8.49 6.96
N ARG A 27 -12.39 -8.77 7.92
CA ARG A 27 -12.79 -8.94 9.32
C ARG A 27 -13.27 -7.62 9.90
N SER A 28 -12.51 -6.53 9.65
CA SER A 28 -12.77 -5.22 10.26
C SER A 28 -14.13 -4.60 9.88
N ILE A 29 -14.67 -4.91 8.70
CA ILE A 29 -16.02 -4.44 8.31
C ILE A 29 -17.15 -5.29 8.92
N VAL A 30 -16.91 -6.58 9.19
CA VAL A 30 -17.90 -7.47 9.80
C VAL A 30 -17.92 -7.32 11.32
N GLU A 31 -16.74 -7.36 11.93
CA GLU A 31 -16.51 -7.14 13.37
C GLU A 31 -16.16 -5.66 13.63
N SER A 32 -17.07 -4.76 13.24
CA SER A 32 -16.78 -3.32 13.14
C SER A 32 -16.49 -2.57 14.45
N ASP A 33 -16.66 -3.19 15.61
CA ASP A 33 -16.47 -2.52 16.91
C ASP A 33 -15.02 -2.03 17.10
N ILE A 34 -14.04 -2.83 16.67
CA ILE A 34 -12.62 -2.45 16.72
C ILE A 34 -12.35 -1.30 15.75
N LEU A 35 -12.80 -1.43 14.50
CA LEU A 35 -12.63 -0.40 13.46
C LEU A 35 -13.28 0.93 13.88
N LYS A 36 -14.47 0.88 14.50
CA LYS A 36 -15.15 2.06 15.06
C LYS A 36 -14.33 2.70 16.18
N CYS A 37 -13.65 1.92 17.00
CA CYS A 37 -12.76 2.45 18.05
C CYS A 37 -11.52 3.13 17.46
N GLU A 38 -10.91 2.54 16.43
CA GLU A 38 -9.79 3.15 15.71
C GLU A 38 -10.19 4.48 15.06
N PHE A 39 -11.33 4.53 14.37
CA PHE A 39 -11.86 5.77 13.80
C PHE A 39 -12.16 6.84 14.87
N LYS A 40 -12.71 6.45 16.02
CA LYS A 40 -12.90 7.38 17.15
C LYS A 40 -11.57 7.93 17.66
N ALA A 41 -10.51 7.12 17.69
CA ALA A 41 -9.18 7.57 18.08
C ALA A 41 -8.62 8.59 17.08
N ILE A 42 -8.68 8.31 15.77
CA ILE A 42 -8.24 9.24 14.72
C ILE A 42 -9.06 10.55 14.76
N LYS A 43 -10.38 10.45 14.91
CA LYS A 43 -11.26 11.61 15.08
C LYS A 43 -10.80 12.51 16.24
N ARG A 44 -10.51 11.93 17.41
CA ARG A 44 -10.04 12.69 18.58
C ARG A 44 -8.70 13.37 18.32
N LEU A 45 -7.80 12.76 17.56
CA LEU A 45 -6.53 13.40 17.17
C LEU A 45 -6.81 14.61 16.25
N HIS A 46 -7.69 14.44 15.27
CA HIS A 46 -8.07 15.50 14.35
C HIS A 46 -8.73 16.68 15.06
N GLU A 47 -9.65 16.42 16.00
CA GLU A 47 -10.30 17.44 16.84
C GLU A 47 -9.31 18.21 17.73
N ARG A 48 -8.13 17.64 18.01
CA ARG A 48 -7.03 18.32 18.71
C ARG A 48 -6.11 19.12 17.78
N GLY A 49 -6.42 19.19 16.49
CA GLY A 49 -5.62 19.89 15.47
C GLY A 49 -4.47 19.07 14.90
N LEU A 50 -4.44 17.74 15.13
CA LEU A 50 -3.48 16.83 14.49
C LEU A 50 -4.09 16.31 13.19
N ASP A 51 -3.96 17.08 12.12
CA ASP A 51 -4.56 16.82 10.80
C ASP A 51 -3.63 16.06 9.83
N ASN A 52 -2.41 15.75 10.25
CA ASN A 52 -1.42 15.00 9.48
C ASN A 52 -1.53 13.47 9.65
N VAL A 53 -2.68 12.98 10.13
CA VAL A 53 -2.94 11.55 10.33
C VAL A 53 -3.93 11.05 9.28
N ALA A 54 -3.55 9.99 8.58
CA ALA A 54 -4.33 9.36 7.53
C ALA A 54 -4.67 7.92 7.89
N ILE A 55 -5.69 7.37 7.23
CA ILE A 55 -6.14 5.99 7.42
C ILE A 55 -5.87 5.21 6.14
N MET A 56 -5.32 4.01 6.26
CA MET A 56 -5.07 3.12 5.14
C MET A 56 -5.70 1.75 5.38
N PHE A 57 -6.55 1.30 4.47
CA PHE A 57 -7.24 0.01 4.61
C PHE A 57 -6.39 -1.15 4.05
N PRO A 58 -6.08 -2.17 4.87
CA PRO A 58 -5.28 -3.32 4.44
C PRO A 58 -6.15 -4.43 3.82
N PHE A 59 -5.51 -5.25 3.01
CA PHE A 59 -6.01 -6.49 2.42
C PHE A 59 -7.32 -6.35 1.63
N ILE A 60 -7.51 -5.18 1.03
CA ILE A 60 -8.69 -4.85 0.25
C ILE A 60 -8.62 -5.50 -1.13
N ILE A 61 -9.78 -5.93 -1.63
CA ILE A 61 -9.92 -6.57 -2.95
C ILE A 61 -11.03 -5.95 -3.79
N SER A 62 -11.96 -5.18 -3.20
CA SER A 62 -13.08 -4.60 -3.94
C SER A 62 -13.49 -3.22 -3.44
N VAL A 63 -14.10 -2.42 -4.33
CA VAL A 63 -14.60 -1.08 -3.99
C VAL A 63 -15.76 -1.13 -2.99
N GLU A 64 -16.50 -2.22 -2.93
CA GLU A 64 -17.57 -2.45 -1.95
C GLU A 64 -17.03 -2.53 -0.52
N GLU A 65 -15.85 -3.11 -0.32
CA GLU A 65 -15.18 -3.12 0.99
C GLU A 65 -14.80 -1.70 1.42
N LEU A 66 -14.30 -0.89 0.47
CA LEU A 66 -14.00 0.53 0.72
C LEU A 66 -15.27 1.31 1.09
N ARG A 67 -16.38 1.09 0.37
CA ARG A 67 -17.66 1.74 0.65
C ARG A 67 -18.17 1.42 2.05
N LYS A 68 -18.15 0.15 2.46
CA LYS A 68 -18.52 -0.28 3.81
C LYS A 68 -17.65 0.37 4.88
N ALA A 69 -16.34 0.45 4.65
CA ALA A 69 -15.42 1.13 5.57
C ALA A 69 -15.73 2.63 5.70
N LYS A 70 -16.04 3.31 4.57
CA LYS A 70 -16.47 4.71 4.54
C LYS A 70 -17.82 4.94 5.23
N GLU A 71 -18.75 4.00 5.13
CA GLU A 71 -20.03 4.04 5.86
C GLU A 71 -19.79 3.98 7.37
N ILE A 72 -18.95 3.06 7.85
CA ILE A 72 -18.57 2.95 9.27
C ILE A 72 -17.86 4.23 9.75
N ALA A 73 -16.98 4.82 8.94
CA ALA A 73 -16.33 6.08 9.24
C ALA A 73 -17.34 7.22 9.39
N LYS A 74 -18.35 7.26 8.51
CA LYS A 74 -19.45 8.23 8.57
C LYS A 74 -20.32 8.03 9.81
N GLU A 75 -20.63 6.79 10.21
CA GLU A 75 -21.38 6.49 11.44
C GLU A 75 -20.69 7.04 12.69
N VAL A 76 -19.36 6.96 12.75
CA VAL A 76 -18.54 7.50 13.83
C VAL A 76 -18.40 9.04 13.75
N GLY A 77 -18.78 9.62 12.62
CA GLY A 77 -18.60 11.04 12.33
C GLY A 77 -17.13 11.41 12.17
N LEU A 78 -16.35 10.56 11.50
CA LEU A 78 -14.97 10.86 11.13
C LEU A 78 -14.96 12.09 10.18
N PRO A 79 -14.14 13.12 10.44
CA PRO A 79 -14.06 14.30 9.58
C PRO A 79 -13.66 13.92 8.14
N LYS A 80 -14.33 14.53 7.14
CA LYS A 80 -14.03 14.29 5.71
C LYS A 80 -12.64 14.76 5.27
N THR A 81 -11.99 15.57 6.10
CA THR A 81 -10.62 16.07 5.92
C THR A 81 -9.57 15.02 6.27
N VAL A 82 -9.94 13.93 6.97
CA VAL A 82 -9.03 12.81 7.21
C VAL A 82 -8.83 12.07 5.89
N LYS A 83 -7.58 12.05 5.41
CA LYS A 83 -7.20 11.32 4.20
C LYS A 83 -7.46 9.81 4.37
N LEU A 84 -8.10 9.19 3.39
CA LEU A 84 -8.37 7.76 3.32
C LEU A 84 -7.64 7.16 2.12
N GLY A 85 -6.85 6.12 2.38
CA GLY A 85 -6.12 5.39 1.36
C GLY A 85 -6.30 3.88 1.47
N ILE A 86 -5.66 3.17 0.56
CA ILE A 86 -5.65 1.71 0.57
C ILE A 86 -4.23 1.18 0.47
N MET A 87 -4.00 0.02 1.07
CA MET A 87 -2.79 -0.73 0.80
C MET A 87 -3.01 -1.60 -0.44
N VAL A 88 -2.20 -1.38 -1.47
CA VAL A 88 -2.20 -2.19 -2.69
C VAL A 88 -1.29 -3.38 -2.45
N GLU A 89 -1.87 -4.43 -1.90
CA GLU A 89 -1.20 -5.67 -1.54
C GLU A 89 -1.85 -6.92 -2.12
N THR A 90 -3.03 -6.79 -2.72
CA THR A 90 -3.69 -7.87 -3.44
C THR A 90 -3.63 -7.62 -4.95
N PRO A 91 -3.50 -8.67 -5.78
CA PRO A 91 -3.58 -8.50 -7.23
C PRO A 91 -4.91 -7.88 -7.67
N ALA A 92 -6.01 -8.23 -6.98
CA ALA A 92 -7.34 -7.66 -7.22
C ALA A 92 -7.32 -6.13 -7.10
N ALA A 93 -6.85 -5.58 -5.96
CA ALA A 93 -6.77 -4.14 -5.77
C ALA A 93 -5.88 -3.45 -6.81
N SER A 94 -4.78 -4.10 -7.22
CA SER A 94 -3.90 -3.52 -8.24
C SER A 94 -4.58 -3.44 -9.62
N LEU A 95 -5.36 -4.45 -10.00
CA LEU A 95 -6.00 -4.56 -11.31
C LEU A 95 -7.27 -3.72 -11.41
N THR A 96 -7.97 -3.49 -10.29
CA THR A 96 -9.18 -2.66 -10.21
C THR A 96 -8.92 -1.28 -9.59
N ILE A 97 -7.67 -0.83 -9.54
CA ILE A 97 -7.26 0.40 -8.88
C ILE A 97 -8.02 1.66 -9.33
N GLU A 98 -8.44 1.71 -10.60
CA GLU A 98 -9.23 2.81 -11.14
C GLU A 98 -10.58 2.97 -10.41
N GLU A 99 -11.20 1.87 -9.98
CA GLU A 99 -12.48 1.90 -9.26
C GLU A 99 -12.32 2.56 -7.89
N PHE A 100 -11.22 2.25 -7.18
CA PHE A 100 -10.91 2.90 -5.91
C PHE A 100 -10.61 4.39 -6.09
N CYS A 101 -9.89 4.77 -7.16
CA CYS A 101 -9.64 6.16 -7.50
C CYS A 101 -10.97 6.92 -7.74
N LYS A 102 -11.88 6.34 -8.52
CA LYS A 102 -13.22 6.91 -8.78
C LYS A 102 -14.08 7.02 -7.51
N GLU A 103 -13.91 6.10 -6.58
CA GLU A 103 -14.58 6.13 -5.27
C GLU A 103 -13.99 7.21 -4.34
N GLY A 104 -12.89 7.87 -4.71
CA GLY A 104 -12.30 8.99 -3.98
C GLY A 104 -11.46 8.54 -2.81
N ILE A 105 -10.40 7.76 -3.08
CA ILE A 105 -9.26 7.60 -2.17
C ILE A 105 -8.27 8.75 -2.37
N ASP A 106 -7.52 9.11 -1.34
CA ASP A 106 -6.51 10.18 -1.37
C ASP A 106 -5.11 9.66 -1.73
N PHE A 107 -4.80 8.43 -1.33
CA PHE A 107 -3.49 7.81 -1.56
C PHE A 107 -3.56 6.28 -1.61
N VAL A 108 -2.49 5.68 -2.12
CA VAL A 108 -2.24 4.24 -2.12
C VAL A 108 -0.84 3.97 -1.60
N SER A 109 -0.65 2.86 -0.88
CA SER A 109 0.69 2.37 -0.55
C SER A 109 0.87 0.92 -0.98
N PHE A 110 1.97 0.62 -1.67
CA PHE A 110 2.29 -0.77 -2.02
C PHE A 110 2.75 -1.55 -0.79
N GLY A 111 1.99 -2.58 -0.44
CA GLY A 111 2.41 -3.64 0.48
C GLY A 111 3.12 -4.74 -0.31
N THR A 112 4.38 -4.51 -0.69
CA THR A 112 5.05 -5.36 -1.68
C THR A 112 5.28 -6.80 -1.23
N ASN A 113 5.32 -7.05 0.07
CA ASN A 113 5.52 -8.41 0.60
C ASN A 113 4.34 -9.30 0.19
N ASP A 114 3.14 -8.84 0.51
CA ASP A 114 1.91 -9.58 0.27
C ASP A 114 1.51 -9.48 -1.21
N LEU A 115 1.77 -8.34 -1.88
CA LEU A 115 1.59 -8.23 -3.34
C LEU A 115 2.45 -9.26 -4.07
N THR A 116 3.71 -9.45 -3.67
CA THR A 116 4.62 -10.43 -4.29
C THR A 116 4.13 -11.85 -4.00
N GLN A 117 3.84 -12.16 -2.74
CA GLN A 117 3.34 -13.47 -2.31
C GLN A 117 2.08 -13.88 -3.08
N LEU A 118 1.08 -13.00 -3.12
CA LEU A 118 -0.21 -13.27 -3.76
C LEU A 118 -0.13 -13.24 -5.30
N THR A 119 0.72 -12.39 -5.88
CA THR A 119 0.94 -12.38 -7.34
C THR A 119 1.62 -13.66 -7.82
N LEU A 120 2.61 -14.15 -7.08
CA LEU A 120 3.41 -15.31 -7.47
C LEU A 120 2.84 -16.63 -6.98
N GLY A 121 1.85 -16.59 -6.06
CA GLY A 121 1.31 -17.80 -5.43
C GLY A 121 2.33 -18.50 -4.54
N VAL A 122 3.16 -17.74 -3.83
CA VAL A 122 4.26 -18.28 -3.00
C VAL A 122 4.13 -17.80 -1.56
N ASP A 123 4.29 -18.72 -0.61
CA ASP A 123 4.42 -18.34 0.80
C ASP A 123 5.87 -17.92 1.09
N ARG A 124 6.07 -16.66 1.51
CA ARG A 124 7.39 -16.13 1.84
C ARG A 124 8.02 -16.76 3.08
N ASN A 125 7.21 -17.34 3.96
CA ASN A 125 7.67 -18.04 5.15
C ASN A 125 8.07 -19.49 4.83
N ASN A 126 7.77 -19.99 3.64
CA ASN A 126 8.19 -21.31 3.20
C ASN A 126 9.62 -21.24 2.65
N GLU A 127 10.59 -21.73 3.44
CA GLU A 127 12.02 -21.72 3.08
C GLU A 127 12.31 -22.34 1.71
N LYS A 128 11.52 -23.34 1.28
CA LYS A 128 11.67 -24.00 -0.03
C LYS A 128 11.37 -23.06 -1.20
N LEU A 129 10.55 -22.02 -0.99
CA LEU A 129 10.11 -21.05 -1.99
C LEU A 129 10.86 -19.72 -1.92
N SER A 130 11.74 -19.54 -0.93
CA SER A 130 12.53 -18.30 -0.74
C SER A 130 13.26 -17.83 -2.00
N LYS A 131 13.73 -18.75 -2.85
CA LYS A 131 14.46 -18.43 -4.09
C LYS A 131 13.60 -17.81 -5.19
N ILE A 132 12.29 -18.05 -5.18
CA ILE A 132 11.36 -17.54 -6.20
C ILE A 132 10.55 -16.34 -5.70
N PHE A 133 10.56 -16.07 -4.40
CA PHE A 133 10.00 -14.85 -3.84
C PHE A 133 10.90 -13.65 -4.16
N THR A 134 10.43 -12.77 -5.05
CA THR A 134 11.14 -11.52 -5.35
C THR A 134 10.19 -10.39 -5.76
N PRO A 135 10.30 -9.21 -5.14
CA PRO A 135 9.50 -8.04 -5.54
C PRO A 135 9.95 -7.47 -6.89
N PHE A 136 11.08 -7.94 -7.44
CA PHE A 136 11.57 -7.57 -8.77
C PHE A 136 10.98 -8.45 -9.89
N HIS A 137 10.08 -9.39 -9.58
CA HIS A 137 9.42 -10.18 -10.61
C HIS A 137 8.67 -9.27 -11.59
N PRO A 138 8.75 -9.51 -12.92
CA PRO A 138 8.11 -8.63 -13.91
C PRO A 138 6.62 -8.42 -13.70
N ALA A 139 5.88 -9.42 -13.21
CA ALA A 139 4.45 -9.28 -12.90
C ALA A 139 4.18 -8.30 -11.75
N VAL A 140 5.04 -8.27 -10.72
CA VAL A 140 4.91 -7.36 -9.58
C VAL A 140 5.26 -5.93 -10.02
N LEU A 141 6.37 -5.77 -10.75
CA LEU A 141 6.78 -4.47 -11.29
C LEU A 141 5.71 -3.87 -12.24
N LYS A 142 5.09 -4.70 -13.09
CA LYS A 142 4.00 -4.28 -13.99
C LYS A 142 2.77 -3.81 -13.22
N GLN A 143 2.38 -4.52 -12.16
CA GLN A 143 1.27 -4.09 -11.30
C GLN A 143 1.58 -2.75 -10.61
N MET A 144 2.78 -2.59 -10.04
CA MET A 144 3.16 -1.31 -9.43
C MET A 144 3.14 -0.16 -10.44
N LYS A 145 3.72 -0.37 -11.63
CA LYS A 145 3.71 0.65 -12.68
C LYS A 145 2.27 1.00 -13.11
N TYR A 146 1.43 -0.01 -13.33
CA TYR A 146 0.04 0.19 -13.71
C TYR A 146 -0.72 1.03 -12.68
N VAL A 147 -0.59 0.69 -11.40
CA VAL A 147 -1.20 1.44 -10.29
C VAL A 147 -0.71 2.88 -10.26
N ILE A 148 0.61 3.12 -10.35
CA ILE A 148 1.17 4.48 -10.38
C ILE A 148 0.61 5.28 -11.57
N ASP A 149 0.60 4.69 -12.76
CA ASP A 149 0.09 5.34 -13.97
C ASP A 149 -1.40 5.71 -13.86
N ILE A 150 -2.22 4.87 -13.22
CA ILE A 150 -3.64 5.14 -13.01
C ILE A 150 -3.83 6.19 -11.92
N CYS A 151 -3.28 6.00 -10.73
CA CYS A 151 -3.41 6.94 -9.61
C CYS A 151 -3.01 8.36 -10.00
N LYS A 152 -1.93 8.51 -10.79
CA LYS A 152 -1.49 9.80 -11.33
C LYS A 152 -2.54 10.50 -12.19
N LYS A 153 -3.36 9.77 -12.96
CA LYS A 153 -4.46 10.35 -13.77
C LYS A 153 -5.59 10.91 -12.90
N TYR A 154 -5.77 10.35 -11.70
CA TYR A 154 -6.82 10.75 -10.76
C TYR A 154 -6.31 11.68 -9.65
N GLY A 155 -5.01 12.03 -9.65
CA GLY A 155 -4.42 12.86 -8.60
C GLY A 155 -4.31 12.16 -7.24
N VAL A 156 -4.25 10.83 -7.24
CA VAL A 156 -4.08 10.00 -6.04
C VAL A 156 -2.60 9.78 -5.78
N GLU A 157 -2.13 10.07 -4.57
CA GLU A 157 -0.72 9.93 -4.19
C GLU A 157 -0.34 8.44 -4.11
N THR A 158 0.86 8.09 -4.55
CA THR A 158 1.39 6.71 -4.54
C THR A 158 2.62 6.61 -3.66
N SER A 159 2.64 5.60 -2.80
CA SER A 159 3.77 5.28 -1.94
C SER A 159 4.11 3.80 -1.95
N ILE A 160 5.29 3.46 -1.42
CA ILE A 160 5.66 2.09 -1.09
C ILE A 160 6.00 2.01 0.40
N CYS A 161 5.56 0.93 1.05
CA CYS A 161 5.93 0.60 2.42
C CYS A 161 6.54 -0.82 2.50
N GLY A 162 7.27 -1.07 3.59
CA GLY A 162 7.92 -2.35 3.84
C GLY A 162 9.34 -2.44 3.31
N GLU A 163 9.87 -3.66 3.29
CA GLU A 163 11.29 -3.92 3.08
C GLU A 163 11.77 -3.50 1.68
N ALA A 164 10.94 -3.70 0.65
CA ALA A 164 11.32 -3.33 -0.72
C ALA A 164 11.56 -1.82 -0.88
N GLY A 165 10.86 -0.97 -0.11
CA GLY A 165 11.11 0.49 -0.08
C GLY A 165 12.50 0.85 0.47
N SER A 166 13.12 -0.05 1.23
CA SER A 166 14.48 0.10 1.77
C SER A 166 15.57 -0.42 0.83
N ASN A 167 15.22 -0.84 -0.39
CA ASN A 167 16.17 -1.27 -1.40
C ASN A 167 16.46 -0.14 -2.43
N PRO A 168 17.72 0.33 -2.58
CA PRO A 168 18.08 1.39 -3.54
C PRO A 168 17.66 1.11 -4.98
N LYS A 169 17.77 -0.14 -5.44
CA LYS A 169 17.37 -0.51 -6.80
C LYS A 169 15.86 -0.40 -7.00
N MET A 170 15.07 -0.76 -5.99
CA MET A 170 13.63 -0.58 -6.03
C MET A 170 13.28 0.90 -6.06
N ALA A 171 13.93 1.72 -5.23
CA ALA A 171 13.73 3.16 -5.24
C ALA A 171 14.01 3.79 -6.63
N GLU A 172 15.11 3.41 -7.29
CA GLU A 172 15.41 3.88 -8.64
C GLU A 172 14.33 3.49 -9.67
N ILE A 173 13.79 2.27 -9.59
CA ILE A 173 12.70 1.80 -10.46
C ILE A 173 11.42 2.60 -10.21
N LEU A 174 11.04 2.80 -8.94
CA LEU A 174 9.81 3.51 -8.59
C LEU A 174 9.87 4.99 -8.95
N VAL A 175 11.04 5.63 -8.81
CA VAL A 175 11.27 7.00 -9.32
C VAL A 175 11.09 7.05 -10.84
N GLU A 176 11.56 6.04 -11.57
CA GLU A 176 11.32 5.96 -13.03
C GLU A 176 9.85 5.76 -13.38
N PHE A 177 9.10 5.05 -12.54
CA PHE A 177 7.64 4.91 -12.69
C PHE A 177 6.88 6.19 -12.30
N GLY A 178 7.51 7.07 -11.51
CA GLY A 178 6.94 8.33 -11.06
C GLY A 178 6.15 8.21 -9.75
N ILE A 179 6.64 7.41 -8.80
CA ILE A 179 6.09 7.33 -7.44
C ILE A 179 6.22 8.68 -6.70
N ASP A 180 5.29 8.98 -5.78
CA ASP A 180 5.29 10.24 -5.02
C ASP A 180 6.11 10.15 -3.72
N SER A 181 6.13 8.99 -3.06
CA SER A 181 6.91 8.81 -1.83
C SER A 181 7.41 7.39 -1.60
N ILE A 182 8.48 7.27 -0.81
CA ILE A 182 9.09 5.99 -0.44
C ILE A 182 9.26 5.96 1.07
N SER A 183 8.59 5.03 1.75
CA SER A 183 8.83 4.75 3.15
C SER A 183 9.92 3.69 3.29
N ALA A 184 10.96 4.00 4.04
CA ALA A 184 12.12 3.13 4.25
C ALA A 184 12.45 2.98 5.73
N ASN A 185 13.13 1.90 6.08
CA ASN A 185 13.68 1.70 7.41
C ASN A 185 14.72 2.77 7.73
N ILE A 186 14.83 3.14 9.01
CA ILE A 186 15.67 4.24 9.50
C ILE A 186 17.13 4.10 9.03
N ASP A 187 17.66 2.88 9.05
CA ASP A 187 19.02 2.54 8.64
C ASP A 187 19.25 2.63 7.12
N ALA A 188 18.18 2.62 6.31
CA ALA A 188 18.23 2.70 4.86
C ALA A 188 17.96 4.12 4.31
N ILE A 189 17.40 5.05 5.12
CA ILE A 189 16.97 6.39 4.67
C ILE A 189 18.04 7.10 3.83
N ASP A 190 19.30 7.14 4.30
CA ASP A 190 20.37 7.84 3.60
C ASP A 190 20.73 7.20 2.25
N LYS A 191 20.67 5.87 2.16
CA LYS A 191 20.92 5.13 0.91
C LYS A 191 19.81 5.40 -0.09
N ILE A 192 18.55 5.37 0.37
CA ILE A 192 17.37 5.62 -0.45
C ILE A 192 17.36 7.05 -0.97
N ARG A 193 17.59 8.05 -0.10
CA ARG A 193 17.68 9.46 -0.52
C ARG A 193 18.71 9.69 -1.62
N LYS A 194 19.89 9.06 -1.51
CA LYS A 194 20.94 9.15 -2.54
C LYS A 194 20.53 8.47 -3.85
N ALA A 195 19.87 7.32 -3.78
CA ALA A 195 19.38 6.59 -4.95
C ALA A 195 18.32 7.41 -5.70
N VAL A 196 17.34 7.98 -4.98
CA VAL A 196 16.32 8.86 -5.53
C VAL A 196 16.95 10.07 -6.21
N ALA A 197 17.78 10.83 -5.50
CA ALA A 197 18.42 12.04 -6.04
C ALA A 197 19.28 11.74 -7.29
N ARG A 198 19.98 10.60 -7.30
CA ARG A 198 20.75 10.14 -8.46
C ARG A 198 19.85 9.87 -9.65
N LYS A 199 18.75 9.13 -9.43
CA LYS A 199 17.84 8.73 -10.50
C LYS A 199 17.07 9.90 -11.09
N GLU A 200 16.58 10.81 -10.25
CA GLU A 200 15.93 12.06 -10.70
C GLU A 200 16.89 12.89 -11.56
N LYS A 201 18.13 13.09 -11.10
CA LYS A 201 19.16 13.78 -11.88
C LYS A 201 19.42 13.11 -13.23
N GLN A 202 19.47 11.77 -13.27
CA GLN A 202 19.63 11.03 -14.52
C GLN A 202 18.48 11.31 -15.48
N ILE A 203 17.23 11.23 -15.01
CA ILE A 203 16.02 11.48 -15.82
C ILE A 203 16.05 12.91 -16.39
N MET A 204 16.40 13.91 -15.57
CA MET A 204 16.51 15.31 -16.01
C MET A 204 17.59 15.51 -17.08
N LEU A 205 18.75 14.88 -16.92
CA LEU A 205 19.85 14.95 -17.90
C LEU A 205 19.48 14.27 -19.22
N GLU A 206 18.80 13.13 -19.17
CA GLU A 206 18.32 12.43 -20.35
C GLU A 206 17.25 13.23 -21.10
N ALA A 207 16.32 13.86 -20.37
CA ALA A 207 15.34 14.78 -20.95
C ALA A 207 16.02 15.98 -21.63
N SER A 208 16.98 16.62 -20.95
CA SER A 208 17.72 17.76 -21.48
C SER A 208 18.48 17.40 -22.77
N ARG A 209 19.14 16.24 -22.81
CA ARG A 209 19.83 15.75 -24.01
C ARG A 209 18.88 15.45 -25.17
N LYS A 210 17.66 14.98 -24.89
CA LYS A 210 16.64 14.74 -25.94
C LYS A 210 16.14 16.05 -26.55
N VAL A 211 16.04 17.12 -25.77
CA VAL A 211 15.70 18.47 -26.27
C VAL A 211 16.84 18.99 -27.15
N LEU A 212 18.08 18.99 -26.65
CA LEU A 212 19.26 19.50 -27.37
C LEU A 212 19.60 18.76 -28.68
N ARG A 213 19.10 17.53 -28.87
CA ARG A 213 19.29 16.73 -30.10
C ARG A 213 18.18 16.92 -31.14
N LYS A 214 17.06 17.54 -30.74
CA LYS A 214 15.91 17.80 -31.62
C LYS A 214 15.93 19.21 -32.22
N GLU A 215 16.79 20.09 -31.69
CA GLU A 215 17.21 21.36 -32.29
C GLU A 215 18.42 21.15 -33.21
#